data_AF-A0A8S3F3R8-F1
#
_entry.id   AF-A0A8S3F3R8-F1
#
_cell.length_a   1.000
_cell.length_b   1.000
_cell.length_c   1.000
_cell.angle_alpha   90.00
_cell.angle_beta   90.00
_cell.angle_gamma   90.00
#
_symmetry.space_group_name_H-M   'P 1'
#
loop_
_entity.id
_entity.type
_entity.pdbx_description
1 polymer ?
#
loop_
_entity_poly.entity_id
_entity_poly.type
_entity_poly.pdbx_seq_one_letter_code
_entity_poly.pdbx_strand_id
1 'polypeptide(L)'
;MISFFNSKDLWQPDRLVCKSGRVDFFIRHKPVVWSRTCADWYSNLISAKWISVLSLIVAIFILSWTFFAFVWYVIAFYNGDFIADHLRPNTNHRPCLVNVGNSFLAFFLFSLETQHTIGYGYRHVNDECKTGVILLMIQSAGGALITIYVGGIVFNKLARPRQRMTVLTFSERAVVAPRDGKLCFMFKV
;
A
#
# COMPACT_ATOMS: atom_id res chain seq x y z
N MET A 1 -26.73 22.90 30.97
CA MET A 1 -25.44 22.53 31.60
C MET A 1 -24.43 23.59 31.18
N ILE A 2 -24.07 24.45 32.13
CA ILE A 2 -23.50 25.79 31.96
C ILE A 2 -22.00 25.76 32.30
N SER A 3 -21.19 26.56 31.59
CA SER A 3 -19.80 26.99 31.89
C SER A 3 -18.72 25.89 31.81
N PHE A 4 -17.51 26.09 31.30
CA PHE A 4 -16.63 27.27 31.25
C PHE A 4 -15.86 27.28 29.92
N PHE A 5 -16.15 28.23 29.02
CA PHE A 5 -15.15 28.68 28.05
C PHE A 5 -14.31 29.73 28.78
N ASN A 6 -13.12 29.32 29.20
CA ASN A 6 -12.18 30.18 29.92
C ASN A 6 -11.69 31.28 28.96
N SER A 7 -12.03 32.53 29.25
CA SER A 7 -11.79 33.72 28.44
C SER A 7 -10.35 34.26 28.56
N LYS A 8 -9.35 33.40 28.35
CA LYS A 8 -7.94 33.82 28.29
C LYS A 8 -7.31 33.30 27.01
N ASP A 9 -7.40 34.07 25.92
CA ASP A 9 -6.42 34.07 24.79
C ASP A 9 -6.80 35.12 23.72
N LEU A 10 -7.31 36.28 24.15
CA LEU A 10 -7.42 37.43 23.25
C LEU A 10 -6.06 38.17 23.28
N TRP A 11 -5.34 38.11 22.15
CA TRP A 11 -4.06 38.79 21.85
C TRP A 11 -2.76 38.09 22.28
N GLN A 12 -2.51 36.88 21.79
CA GLN A 12 -1.12 36.50 21.46
C GLN A 12 -0.87 36.84 19.99
N PRO A 13 0.20 37.58 19.62
CA PRO A 13 0.56 37.72 18.21
C PRO A 13 0.76 36.32 17.61
N ASP A 14 0.23 36.09 16.42
CA ASP A 14 0.32 34.80 15.72
C ASP A 14 1.78 34.37 15.67
N ARG A 15 2.12 33.39 16.52
CA ARG A 15 3.48 32.89 16.57
C ARG A 15 3.68 32.01 15.35
N LEU A 16 4.70 32.31 14.55
CA LEU A 16 5.05 31.50 13.37
C LEU A 16 5.19 30.00 13.69
N VAL A 17 5.70 29.65 14.88
CA VAL A 17 5.89 28.27 15.34
C VAL A 17 5.47 28.11 16.80
N CYS A 18 4.44 27.32 17.11
CA CYS A 18 3.98 27.03 18.47
C CYS A 18 5.12 26.47 19.36
N LYS A 19 5.01 26.57 20.70
CA LYS A 19 5.96 25.91 21.63
C LYS A 19 6.08 24.38 21.41
N SER A 20 5.07 23.76 20.80
CA SER A 20 5.05 22.35 20.39
C SER A 20 5.81 22.05 19.09
N GLY A 21 6.41 23.05 18.44
CA GLY A 21 7.06 22.90 17.13
C GLY A 21 6.10 22.86 15.94
N ARG A 22 4.79 22.95 16.18
CA ARG A 22 3.77 23.06 15.12
C ARG A 22 3.87 24.43 14.45
N VAL A 23 3.76 24.47 13.13
CA VAL A 23 3.79 25.68 12.32
C VAL A 23 2.37 25.92 11.81
N ASP A 24 1.82 27.11 12.07
CA ASP A 24 0.42 27.41 11.77
C ASP A 24 0.31 28.52 10.70
N PHE A 25 0.73 28.21 9.48
CA PHE A 25 0.46 29.06 8.32
C PHE A 25 -0.15 28.24 7.18
N PHE A 26 -1.15 28.84 6.52
CA PHE A 26 -1.82 28.26 5.37
C PHE A 26 -1.28 28.91 4.09
N ILE A 27 -0.62 28.13 3.23
CA ILE A 27 -0.20 28.59 1.90
C ILE A 27 -1.47 28.70 1.04
N ARG A 28 -1.93 29.94 0.81
CA ARG A 28 -3.22 30.24 0.16
C ARG A 28 -3.25 29.94 -1.34
N HIS A 29 -2.09 29.93 -2.01
CA HIS A 29 -1.96 29.63 -3.43
C HIS A 29 -0.84 28.61 -3.66
N LYS A 30 -1.18 27.32 -3.65
CA LYS A 30 -0.30 26.27 -4.13
C LYS A 30 -0.75 25.87 -5.55
N PRO A 31 -0.04 26.27 -6.63
CA PRO A 31 -0.41 25.83 -7.96
C PRO A 31 -0.30 24.30 -8.02
N VAL A 32 -1.44 23.62 -8.21
CA VAL A 32 -1.50 22.16 -8.34
C VAL A 32 -1.01 21.80 -9.74
N VAL A 33 0.30 21.60 -9.86
CA VAL A 33 0.89 21.10 -11.10
C VAL A 33 0.81 19.58 -11.07
N TRP A 34 -0.18 19.01 -11.78
CA TRP A 34 -0.43 17.56 -11.84
C TRP A 34 0.83 16.74 -12.16
N SER A 35 1.69 17.22 -13.07
CA SER A 35 2.97 16.59 -13.40
C SER A 35 3.89 16.43 -12.18
N ARG A 36 3.97 17.43 -11.28
CA ARG A 36 4.80 17.38 -10.07
C ARG A 36 4.17 16.50 -8.98
N THR A 37 2.85 16.50 -8.85
CA THR A 37 2.14 15.64 -7.90
C THR A 37 2.22 14.16 -8.27
N CYS A 38 2.13 13.84 -9.56
CA CYS A 38 2.33 12.48 -10.06
C CYS A 38 3.80 12.03 -9.93
N ALA A 39 4.77 12.92 -10.15
CA ALA A 39 6.18 12.59 -9.93
C ALA A 39 6.48 12.26 -8.45
N ASP A 40 5.75 12.87 -7.51
CA ASP A 40 5.95 12.71 -6.06
C ASP A 40 4.99 11.69 -5.40
N TRP A 41 4.43 10.77 -6.19
CA TRP A 41 3.45 9.78 -5.75
C TRP A 41 3.97 8.90 -4.59
N TYR A 42 5.24 8.53 -4.62
CA TYR A 42 5.87 7.70 -3.59
C TYR A 42 5.98 8.43 -2.24
N SER A 43 6.40 9.70 -2.25
CA SER A 43 6.46 10.52 -1.04
C SER A 43 5.06 10.78 -0.46
N ASN A 44 4.07 10.99 -1.34
CA ASN A 44 2.67 11.13 -0.95
C ASN A 44 2.13 9.85 -0.28
N LEU A 45 2.45 8.68 -0.84
CA LEU A 45 2.07 7.38 -0.28
C LEU A 45 2.65 7.14 1.12
N ILE A 46 3.94 7.41 1.30
CA ILE A 46 4.57 7.23 2.62
C ILE A 46 4.06 8.27 3.63
N SER A 47 3.67 9.47 3.19
CA SER A 47 3.14 10.52 4.06
C SER A 47 1.65 10.34 4.42
N ALA A 48 0.89 9.55 3.64
CA ALA A 48 -0.53 9.28 3.85
C ALA A 48 -0.83 8.58 5.19
N LYS A 49 -2.11 8.50 5.58
CA LYS A 49 -2.56 7.76 6.77
C LYS A 49 -2.37 6.25 6.56
N TRP A 50 -2.12 5.51 7.63
CA TRP A 50 -1.95 4.04 7.57
C TRP A 50 -3.14 3.33 6.94
N ILE A 51 -4.37 3.73 7.28
CA ILE A 51 -5.60 3.16 6.71
C ILE A 51 -5.59 3.24 5.18
N SER A 52 -5.21 4.39 4.61
CA SER A 52 -5.16 4.59 3.16
C SER A 52 -4.07 3.75 2.47
N VAL A 53 -2.94 3.54 3.15
CA VAL A 53 -1.86 2.68 2.62
C VAL A 53 -2.27 1.21 2.68
N LEU A 54 -2.85 0.77 3.80
CA LEU A 54 -3.32 -0.61 3.96
C LEU A 54 -4.44 -0.92 2.97
N SER A 55 -5.39 0.00 2.77
CA SER A 55 -6.46 -0.19 1.77
C SER A 55 -5.89 -0.29 0.35
N LEU A 56 -4.88 0.51 0.02
CA LEU A 56 -4.21 0.41 -1.28
C LEU A 56 -3.50 -0.94 -1.46
N ILE A 57 -2.80 -1.42 -0.43
CA ILE A 57 -2.12 -2.72 -0.46
C ILE A 57 -3.13 -3.86 -0.70
N VAL A 58 -4.22 -3.88 0.06
CA VAL A 58 -5.29 -4.87 -0.11
C VAL A 58 -5.88 -4.80 -1.52
N ALA A 59 -6.14 -3.60 -2.03
CA ALA A 59 -6.65 -3.40 -3.38
C ALA A 59 -5.68 -3.94 -4.45
N ILE A 60 -4.37 -3.68 -4.33
CA ILE A 60 -3.34 -4.19 -5.25
C ILE A 60 -3.36 -5.71 -5.31
N PHE A 61 -3.42 -6.38 -4.15
CA PHE A 61 -3.48 -7.85 -4.11
C PHE A 61 -4.77 -8.38 -4.74
N ILE A 62 -5.94 -7.87 -4.36
CA ILE A 62 -7.23 -8.30 -4.92
C ILE A 62 -7.28 -8.09 -6.44
N LEU A 63 -6.80 -6.95 -6.94
CA LEU A 63 -6.74 -6.65 -8.36
C LEU A 63 -5.80 -7.61 -9.10
N SER A 64 -4.63 -7.91 -8.53
CA SER A 64 -3.70 -8.86 -9.14
C SER A 64 -4.27 -10.27 -9.21
N TRP A 65 -4.90 -10.77 -8.13
CA TRP A 65 -5.54 -12.07 -8.12
C TRP A 65 -6.68 -12.16 -9.12
N THR A 66 -7.51 -11.12 -9.19
CA THR A 66 -8.62 -11.02 -10.16
C THR A 66 -8.12 -10.97 -11.60
N PHE A 67 -7.06 -10.22 -11.88
CA PHE A 67 -6.45 -10.14 -13.21
C PHE A 67 -5.97 -11.52 -13.66
N PHE A 68 -5.14 -12.21 -12.87
CA PHE A 68 -4.65 -13.53 -13.23
C PHE A 68 -5.78 -14.57 -13.30
N ALA A 69 -6.79 -14.48 -12.43
CA ALA A 69 -7.97 -15.33 -12.49
C ALA A 69 -8.73 -15.17 -13.82
N PHE A 70 -8.85 -13.93 -14.31
CA PHE A 70 -9.44 -13.65 -15.61
C PHE A 70 -8.60 -14.23 -16.75
N VAL A 71 -7.27 -14.09 -16.71
CA VAL A 71 -6.40 -14.69 -17.74
C VAL A 71 -6.51 -16.22 -17.73
N TRP A 72 -6.53 -16.85 -16.55
CA TRP A 72 -6.75 -18.30 -16.42
C TRP A 72 -8.10 -18.75 -16.96
N TYR A 73 -9.16 -17.99 -16.66
CA TYR A 73 -10.50 -18.22 -17.20
C TYR A 73 -10.51 -18.15 -18.74
N VAL A 74 -9.83 -17.15 -19.32
CA VAL A 74 -9.71 -16.99 -20.78
C VAL A 74 -8.93 -18.16 -21.40
N ILE A 75 -7.84 -18.62 -20.79
CA ILE A 75 -7.10 -19.80 -21.26
C ILE A 75 -7.98 -21.05 -21.23
N ALA A 76 -8.68 -21.27 -20.13
CA ALA A 76 -9.61 -22.40 -20.01
C ALA A 76 -10.75 -22.31 -21.04
N PHE A 77 -11.22 -21.11 -21.35
CA PHE A 77 -12.23 -20.87 -22.38
C PHE A 77 -11.71 -21.25 -23.78
N TYR A 78 -10.53 -20.78 -24.16
CA TYR A 78 -9.92 -21.11 -25.45
C TYR A 78 -9.50 -22.57 -25.58
N ASN A 79 -9.08 -23.21 -24.48
CA ASN A 79 -8.80 -24.65 -24.45
C ASN A 79 -10.10 -25.47 -24.53
N GLY A 80 -11.26 -24.86 -24.24
CA GLY A 80 -12.55 -25.55 -24.22
C GLY A 80 -12.74 -26.41 -22.97
N ASP A 81 -12.19 -26.00 -21.82
CA ASP A 81 -12.27 -26.73 -20.55
C ASP A 81 -13.68 -26.74 -19.94
N PHE A 82 -14.55 -25.83 -20.39
CA PHE A 82 -15.95 -25.74 -19.95
C PHE A 82 -16.88 -26.73 -20.66
N ILE A 83 -16.40 -27.42 -21.71
CA ILE A 83 -17.21 -28.37 -22.48
C ILE A 83 -17.22 -29.70 -21.72
N ALA A 84 -18.39 -30.13 -21.28
CA ALA A 84 -18.54 -31.33 -20.49
C ALA A 84 -18.20 -32.60 -21.28
N ASP A 85 -17.54 -33.56 -20.62
CA ASP A 85 -16.96 -34.77 -21.25
C ASP A 85 -17.99 -35.62 -22.00
N HIS A 86 -19.27 -35.61 -21.60
CA HIS A 86 -20.35 -36.34 -22.26
C HIS A 86 -20.79 -35.72 -23.60
N LEU A 87 -20.44 -34.47 -23.89
CA LEU A 87 -20.60 -33.83 -25.21
C LEU A 87 -19.35 -34.01 -26.11
N ARG A 88 -18.32 -34.69 -25.62
CA ARG A 88 -17.06 -34.97 -26.32
C ARG A 88 -16.86 -36.46 -26.55
N PRO A 89 -17.61 -37.08 -27.48
CA PRO A 89 -17.32 -38.45 -27.87
C PRO A 89 -15.94 -38.48 -28.58
N ASN A 90 -15.00 -39.30 -28.09
CA ASN A 90 -13.69 -39.60 -28.70
C ASN A 90 -12.56 -38.54 -28.65
N THR A 91 -12.58 -37.55 -27.77
CA THR A 91 -11.42 -36.64 -27.62
C THR A 91 -10.64 -36.90 -26.33
N ASN A 92 -9.35 -37.21 -26.43
CA ASN A 92 -8.35 -37.11 -25.35
C ASN A 92 -8.12 -35.63 -24.96
N HIS A 93 -9.20 -34.88 -24.69
CA HIS A 93 -9.10 -33.48 -24.28
C HIS A 93 -8.53 -33.44 -22.87
N ARG A 94 -7.46 -32.67 -22.68
CA ARG A 94 -6.82 -32.50 -21.39
C ARG A 94 -7.00 -31.05 -20.95
N PRO A 95 -7.65 -30.81 -19.80
CA PRO A 95 -7.87 -29.44 -19.35
C PRO A 95 -6.54 -28.77 -18.99
N CYS A 96 -6.45 -27.45 -19.18
CA CYS A 96 -5.29 -26.68 -18.74
C CYS A 96 -5.26 -26.57 -17.22
N LEU A 97 -6.44 -26.54 -16.60
CA LEU A 97 -6.65 -26.34 -15.17
C LEU A 97 -7.60 -27.41 -14.63
N VAL A 98 -7.10 -28.23 -13.70
CA VAL A 98 -7.85 -29.38 -13.16
C VAL A 98 -8.72 -28.93 -11.98
N ASN A 99 -9.92 -29.50 -11.85
CA ASN A 99 -10.88 -29.27 -10.76
C ASN A 99 -11.39 -27.83 -10.62
N VAL A 100 -11.54 -27.11 -11.74
CA VAL A 100 -11.96 -25.69 -11.73
C VAL A 100 -13.43 -25.48 -12.11
N GLY A 101 -14.10 -26.47 -12.71
CA GLY A 101 -15.53 -26.40 -13.04
C GLY A 101 -15.90 -25.14 -13.84
N ASN A 102 -17.15 -24.69 -13.73
CA ASN A 102 -17.67 -23.54 -14.49
C ASN A 102 -17.73 -22.23 -13.68
N SER A 103 -17.14 -22.19 -12.49
CA SER A 103 -17.23 -21.03 -11.59
C SER A 103 -16.00 -20.14 -11.66
N PHE A 104 -16.18 -18.84 -11.93
CA PHE A 104 -15.09 -17.85 -11.89
C PHE A 104 -14.36 -17.82 -10.54
N LEU A 105 -15.09 -18.09 -9.45
CA LEU A 105 -14.53 -18.13 -8.10
C LEU A 105 -13.46 -19.21 -7.96
N ALA A 106 -13.58 -20.34 -8.65
CA ALA A 106 -12.57 -21.40 -8.63
C ALA A 106 -11.25 -20.95 -9.30
N PHE A 107 -11.34 -20.17 -10.39
CA PHE A 107 -10.17 -19.54 -11.02
C PHE A 107 -9.56 -18.45 -10.12
N PHE A 108 -10.39 -17.69 -9.41
CA PHE A 108 -9.93 -16.71 -8.42
C PHE A 108 -9.17 -17.38 -7.28
N LEU A 109 -9.71 -18.45 -6.71
CA LEU A 109 -9.04 -19.21 -5.67
C LEU A 109 -7.72 -19.80 -6.15
N PHE A 110 -7.70 -20.41 -7.35
CA PHE A 110 -6.47 -20.92 -7.94
C PHE A 110 -5.41 -19.81 -8.12
N SER A 111 -5.83 -18.64 -8.63
CA SER A 111 -4.95 -17.48 -8.81
C SER A 111 -4.36 -16.99 -7.48
N LEU A 112 -5.18 -16.89 -6.43
CA LEU A 112 -4.75 -16.51 -5.08
C LEU A 112 -3.78 -17.56 -4.51
N GLU A 113 -4.15 -18.84 -4.56
CA GLU A 113 -3.35 -19.96 -4.05
C GLU A 113 -1.98 -20.02 -4.71
N THR A 114 -1.92 -19.74 -6.02
CA THR A 114 -0.70 -19.72 -6.81
C THR A 114 0.17 -18.52 -6.49
N GLN A 115 -0.39 -17.31 -6.57
CA GLN A 115 0.39 -16.08 -6.37
C GLN A 115 0.89 -15.91 -4.94
N HIS A 116 0.15 -16.44 -3.96
CA HIS A 116 0.54 -16.45 -2.56
C HIS A 116 1.25 -17.73 -2.13
N THR A 117 1.55 -18.61 -3.09
CA THR A 117 2.28 -19.88 -2.91
C THR A 117 1.72 -20.76 -1.79
N ILE A 118 0.39 -20.75 -1.61
CA ILE A 118 -0.30 -21.63 -0.65
C ILE A 118 -0.36 -23.04 -1.24
N GLY A 119 -0.80 -23.14 -2.50
CA GLY A 119 -0.78 -24.38 -3.28
C GLY A 119 -1.44 -25.57 -2.59
N TYR A 120 -2.74 -25.49 -2.27
CA TYR A 120 -3.45 -26.60 -1.60
C TYR A 120 -3.43 -27.93 -2.40
N GLY A 121 -3.16 -27.88 -3.71
CA GLY A 121 -2.99 -29.05 -4.58
C GLY A 121 -4.28 -29.60 -5.17
N TYR A 122 -5.45 -29.20 -4.65
CA TYR A 122 -6.75 -29.59 -5.22
C TYR A 122 -6.93 -29.07 -6.66
N ARG A 123 -6.51 -27.82 -6.92
CA ARG A 123 -6.48 -27.20 -8.25
C ARG A 123 -5.03 -27.09 -8.70
N HIS A 124 -4.72 -27.60 -9.87
CA HIS A 124 -3.37 -27.59 -10.41
C HIS A 124 -3.37 -27.44 -11.92
N VAL A 125 -2.26 -26.91 -12.43
CA VAL A 125 -2.02 -26.76 -13.87
C VAL A 125 -1.60 -28.11 -14.44
N ASN A 126 -2.14 -28.44 -15.60
CA ASN A 126 -1.74 -29.62 -16.35
C ASN A 126 -0.50 -29.34 -17.19
N ASP A 127 0.45 -30.26 -17.24
CA ASP A 127 1.75 -30.11 -17.91
C ASP A 127 1.65 -30.06 -19.44
N GLU A 128 0.59 -30.64 -19.99
CA GLU A 128 0.28 -30.63 -21.42
C GLU A 128 -0.07 -29.23 -21.94
N CYS A 129 -0.56 -28.35 -21.07
CA CYS A 129 -0.94 -26.97 -21.43
C CYS A 129 0.24 -26.00 -21.26
N LYS A 130 1.10 -25.94 -22.29
CA LYS A 130 2.29 -25.06 -22.33
C LYS A 130 1.98 -23.60 -22.01
N THR A 131 0.86 -23.08 -22.52
CA THR A 131 0.41 -21.71 -22.25
C THR A 131 0.14 -21.48 -20.77
N GLY A 132 -0.47 -22.45 -20.10
CA GLY A 132 -0.72 -22.41 -18.65
C GLY A 132 0.59 -22.42 -17.86
N VAL A 133 1.55 -23.27 -18.22
CA VAL A 133 2.88 -23.32 -17.57
C VAL A 133 3.61 -21.96 -17.68
N ILE A 134 3.59 -21.33 -18.85
CA ILE A 134 4.20 -20.01 -19.04
C ILE A 134 3.49 -18.95 -18.19
N LEU A 135 2.15 -18.96 -18.15
CA LEU A 135 1.39 -18.04 -17.31
C LEU A 135 1.71 -18.24 -15.82
N LEU A 136 1.84 -19.49 -15.37
CA LEU A 136 2.21 -19.84 -14.00
C LEU A 136 3.58 -19.25 -13.63
N MET A 137 4.57 -19.33 -14.52
CA MET A 137 5.89 -18.72 -14.31
C MET A 137 5.80 -17.19 -14.18
N ILE A 138 5.05 -16.55 -15.08
CA ILE A 138 4.85 -15.09 -15.06
C ILE A 138 4.12 -14.66 -13.78
N GLN A 139 3.08 -15.39 -13.39
CA GLN A 139 2.30 -15.11 -12.19
C GLN A 139 3.15 -15.26 -10.92
N SER A 140 3.98 -16.29 -10.85
CA SER A 140 4.88 -16.53 -9.71
C SER A 140 5.92 -15.41 -9.58
N ALA A 141 6.55 -15.03 -10.69
CA ALA A 141 7.50 -13.91 -10.70
C ALA A 141 6.83 -12.58 -10.34
N GLY A 142 5.66 -12.29 -10.93
CA GLY A 142 4.88 -11.10 -10.63
C GLY A 142 4.45 -11.02 -9.17
N GLY A 143 3.98 -12.13 -8.59
CA GLY A 143 3.60 -12.24 -7.18
C GLY A 143 4.76 -11.93 -6.24
N ALA A 144 5.96 -12.46 -6.53
CA ALA A 144 7.17 -12.18 -5.77
C ALA A 144 7.54 -10.69 -5.84
N LEU A 145 7.51 -10.07 -7.02
CA LEU A 145 7.80 -8.65 -7.21
C LEU A 145 6.82 -7.74 -6.45
N ILE A 146 5.52 -8.05 -6.51
CA ILE A 146 4.49 -7.32 -5.77
C ILE A 146 4.77 -7.39 -4.27
N THR A 147 5.10 -8.58 -3.76
CA THR A 147 5.38 -8.80 -2.33
C THR A 147 6.60 -8.01 -1.87
N ILE A 148 7.69 -8.03 -2.64
CA ILE A 148 8.90 -7.24 -2.36
C ILE A 148 8.57 -5.74 -2.34
N TYR A 149 7.82 -5.26 -3.33
CA TYR A 149 7.48 -3.85 -3.46
C TYR A 149 6.60 -3.35 -2.29
N VAL A 150 5.55 -4.09 -1.96
CA VAL A 150 4.67 -3.80 -0.82
C VAL A 150 5.45 -3.84 0.49
N GLY A 151 6.29 -4.87 0.70
CA GLY A 151 7.17 -4.98 1.86
C GLY A 151 8.08 -3.76 2.00
N GLY A 152 8.67 -3.31 0.89
CA GLY A 152 9.47 -2.10 0.83
C GLY A 152 8.70 -0.83 1.21
N ILE A 153 7.46 -0.65 0.76
CA ILE A 153 6.62 0.49 1.15
C ILE A 153 6.34 0.46 2.65
N VAL A 154 5.94 -0.69 3.18
CA VAL A 154 5.62 -0.86 4.61
C VAL A 154 6.86 -0.59 5.45
N PHE A 155 8.00 -1.18 5.09
CA PHE A 155 9.27 -0.97 5.77
C PHE A 155 9.68 0.51 5.78
N ASN A 156 9.69 1.16 4.63
CA ASN A 156 10.05 2.58 4.53
C ASN A 156 9.10 3.49 5.32
N LYS A 157 7.81 3.14 5.40
CA LYS A 157 6.83 3.89 6.18
C LYS A 157 7.00 3.69 7.69
N LEU A 158 7.33 2.48 8.13
CA LEU A 158 7.67 2.17 9.54
C LEU A 158 8.98 2.84 9.98
N ALA A 159 9.98 2.85 9.10
CA ALA A 159 11.29 3.44 9.37
C ALA A 159 11.25 4.97 9.51
N ARG A 160 10.16 5.64 9.10
CA ARG A 160 10.06 7.10 9.24
C ARG A 160 10.01 7.48 10.73
N PRO A 161 10.91 8.36 11.21
CA PRO A 161 10.96 8.78 12.60
C PRO A 161 9.83 9.78 12.91
N ARG A 162 8.58 9.30 12.99
CA ARG A 162 7.40 10.15 13.19
C ARG A 162 7.29 10.72 14.61
N GLN A 163 8.00 10.14 15.59
CA GLN A 163 7.86 10.46 17.02
C GLN A 163 9.09 11.15 17.65
N ARG A 164 10.15 11.46 16.89
CA ARG A 164 11.36 12.09 17.49
C ARG A 164 11.12 13.49 18.05
N MET A 165 10.17 14.25 17.51
CA MET A 165 9.85 15.60 18.02
C MET A 165 9.19 15.59 19.41
N THR A 166 8.60 14.47 19.84
CA THR A 166 7.96 14.38 21.16
C THR A 166 8.97 14.13 22.29
N VAL A 167 10.16 13.62 21.95
CA VAL A 167 11.22 13.29 22.92
C VAL A 167 12.20 14.45 23.11
N LEU A 168 12.36 15.29 22.09
CA LEU A 168 13.20 16.49 22.15
C LEU A 168 12.40 17.64 22.81
N THR A 169 12.83 18.09 23.99
CA THR A 169 12.07 19.08 24.79
C THR A 169 12.88 20.34 24.98
N PHE A 170 12.36 21.47 24.52
CA PHE A 170 13.02 22.76 24.69
C PHE A 170 12.67 23.40 26.03
N SER A 171 13.57 24.20 26.59
CA SER A 171 13.25 25.04 27.75
C SER A 171 12.11 26.00 27.41
N GLU A 172 11.17 26.16 28.34
CA GLU A 172 9.99 27.01 28.13
C GLU A 172 10.37 28.47 27.88
N ARG A 173 11.45 28.93 28.53
CA ARG A 173 11.98 30.28 28.43
C ARG A 173 13.43 30.24 27.96
N ALA A 174 13.82 31.30 27.25
CA ALA A 174 15.20 31.61 26.94
C ALA A 174 15.68 32.72 27.90
N VAL A 175 16.98 32.77 28.16
CA VAL A 175 17.59 33.73 29.06
C VAL A 175 18.70 34.49 28.35
N VAL A 176 18.90 35.76 28.72
CA VAL A 176 20.03 36.58 28.27
C VAL A 176 20.91 36.87 29.48
N ALA A 177 22.15 36.38 29.49
CA ALA A 177 23.07 36.55 30.61
C ALA A 177 24.53 36.60 30.13
N PRO A 178 25.43 37.28 30.88
CA PRO A 178 26.85 37.28 30.57
C PRO A 178 27.46 35.89 30.81
N ARG A 179 28.26 35.42 29.86
CA ARG A 179 29.06 34.20 29.95
C ARG A 179 30.42 34.48 29.33
N ASP A 180 31.49 34.22 30.07
CA ASP A 180 32.88 34.50 29.64
C ASP A 180 33.09 35.95 29.15
N GLY A 181 32.50 36.91 29.87
CA GLY A 181 32.61 38.34 29.57
C GLY A 181 31.78 38.84 28.38
N LYS A 182 30.94 37.99 27.77
CA LYS A 182 30.07 38.37 26.64
C LYS A 182 28.60 38.14 26.96
N LEU A 183 27.72 39.01 26.48
CA LEU A 183 26.27 38.87 26.63
C LEU A 183 25.74 37.78 25.68
N CYS A 184 25.13 36.72 26.23
CA CYS A 184 24.71 35.55 25.46
C CYS A 184 23.20 35.29 25.60
N PHE A 185 22.53 34.98 24.48
CA PHE A 185 21.16 34.44 24.47
C PHE A 185 21.21 32.91 24.52
N MET A 186 20.55 32.30 25.51
CA MET A 186 20.66 30.86 25.81
C MET A 186 19.28 30.23 26.02
N PHE A 187 19.13 28.99 25.54
CA PHE A 187 17.99 28.11 25.82
C PHE A 187 18.48 26.66 25.84
N LYS A 188 17.72 25.75 26.47
CA LYS A 188 18.06 24.32 26.58
C LYS A 188 17.25 23.50 25.58
N VAL A 189 17.85 22.42 25.07
CA VAL A 189 17.28 21.43 24.14
C VAL A 189 17.22 20.06 24.83
#